data_AF-A0A8J7JFW8-F1
#
_entry.id   AF-A0A8J7JFW8-F1
#
_cell.length_a   1.000
_cell.length_b   1.000
_cell.length_c   1.000
_cell.angle_alpha   90.00
_cell.angle_beta   90.00
_cell.angle_gamma   90.00
#
_symmetry.space_group_name_H-M   'P 1'
#
loop_
_entity.id
_entity.type
_entity.pdbx_description
1 polymer ?
#
loop_
_entity_poly.entity_id
_entity_poly.type
_entity_poly.pdbx_seq_one_letter_code
_entity_poly.pdbx_strand_id
1 'polypeptide(L)'
;MPDHSDKIILSGREADLKATITQLLALHQLLEGKDLGQFVGEPLRSEVHNKSGIEPLHLTIFFSPEQDKMPSHGVRPHYKIPFIDRSVIGWETVKLVCGGANGFVWGRFKSTVFLEHNNIRRRMTVHGGSAKEAEKRVLALATLSEGTPVSLHTGEEVKAGLKVAGGLLYKETTRVYPYYFVLINPQRIAKKVYKEKGKGRAHLTGNLYTHRKVKIWLWTEQEPPGTKERLAEALRTVDDD
;
A
#
# COMPACT_ATOMS: atom_id res chain seq x y z
N MET A 1 44.66 11.37 16.56
CA MET A 1 43.38 11.95 16.13
C MET A 1 43.31 13.37 16.67
N PRO A 2 42.76 14.34 15.93
CA PRO A 2 42.69 15.72 16.38
C PRO A 2 41.73 15.82 17.56
N ASP A 3 42.16 16.50 18.61
CA ASP A 3 41.40 16.78 19.82
C ASP A 3 40.38 17.89 19.47
N HIS A 4 39.19 17.50 19.03
CA HIS A 4 38.09 18.41 18.72
C HIS A 4 37.42 18.85 20.02
N SER A 5 38.01 19.81 20.73
CA SER A 5 37.34 20.46 21.86
C SER A 5 36.21 21.33 21.31
N ASP A 6 34.97 20.84 21.38
CA ASP A 6 33.80 21.61 20.98
C ASP A 6 33.61 22.81 21.93
N LYS A 7 33.75 24.03 21.38
CA LYS A 7 33.60 25.28 22.14
C LYS A 7 32.24 25.88 21.88
N ILE A 8 31.41 25.94 22.93
CA ILE A 8 30.10 26.60 22.89
C ILE A 8 30.21 27.95 23.59
N ILE A 9 29.99 29.04 22.85
CA ILE A 9 30.02 30.41 23.39
C ILE A 9 28.58 30.83 23.71
N LEU A 10 28.31 31.14 24.97
CA LEU A 10 27.01 31.64 25.44
C LEU A 10 27.17 33.08 25.95
N SER A 11 26.24 33.97 25.59
CA SER A 11 26.21 35.36 26.05
C SER A 11 24.82 35.73 26.60
N GLY A 12 24.77 36.40 27.75
CA GLY A 12 23.51 36.70 28.44
C GLY A 12 23.71 37.12 29.90
N ARG A 13 22.60 37.37 30.61
CA ARG A 13 22.61 37.66 32.05
C ARG A 13 22.92 36.39 32.84
N GLU A 14 23.69 36.53 33.92
CA GLU A 14 24.23 35.39 34.67
C GLU A 14 23.15 34.43 35.21
N ALA A 15 22.02 34.97 35.68
CA ALA A 15 20.93 34.16 36.22
C ALA A 15 20.32 33.22 35.18
N ASP A 16 20.17 33.68 33.94
CA ASP A 16 19.59 32.90 32.83
C ASP A 16 20.62 31.93 32.24
N LEU A 17 21.89 32.33 32.22
CA LEU A 17 22.99 31.50 31.74
C LEU A 17 23.22 30.28 32.65
N LYS A 18 23.09 30.40 33.97
CA LYS A 18 23.29 29.25 34.89
C LYS A 18 22.32 28.12 34.60
N ALA A 19 21.03 28.42 34.41
CA ALA A 19 20.03 27.41 34.07
C ALA A 19 20.34 26.76 32.71
N THR A 20 20.68 27.59 31.72
CA THR A 20 20.98 27.15 30.36
C THR A 20 22.24 26.28 30.29
N ILE A 21 23.31 26.66 31.00
CA ILE A 21 24.56 25.89 31.08
C ILE A 21 24.32 24.54 31.74
N THR A 22 23.52 24.49 32.81
CA THR A 22 23.22 23.22 33.51
C THR A 22 22.44 22.28 32.61
N GLN A 23 21.45 22.81 31.88
CA GLN A 23 20.68 22.03 30.91
C GLN A 23 21.55 21.54 29.75
N LEU A 24 22.46 22.39 29.25
CA LEU A 24 23.33 22.07 28.13
C LEU A 24 24.42 21.06 28.51
N LEU A 25 24.97 21.14 29.72
CA LEU A 25 25.87 20.11 30.26
C LEU A 25 25.16 18.77 30.45
N ALA A 26 23.92 18.77 30.96
CA ALA A 26 23.13 17.54 31.06
C ALA A 26 22.86 16.94 29.68
N LEU A 27 22.57 17.77 28.67
CA LEU A 27 22.37 17.34 27.29
C LEU A 27 23.67 16.80 26.68
N HIS A 28 24.80 17.47 26.94
CA HIS A 28 26.12 17.01 26.50
C HIS A 28 26.46 15.65 27.11
N GLN A 29 26.32 15.48 28.42
CA GLN A 29 26.57 14.20 29.10
C GLN A 29 25.65 13.07 28.64
N LEU A 30 24.44 13.38 28.20
CA LEU A 30 23.53 12.40 27.60
C LEU A 30 23.94 11.96 26.19
N LEU A 31 24.64 12.82 25.45
CA LEU A 31 25.12 12.58 24.08
C LEU A 31 26.55 12.02 24.06
N GLU A 32 27.39 12.46 24.98
CA GLU A 32 28.77 12.03 25.16
C GLU A 32 28.78 10.54 25.58
N GLY A 33 29.29 9.68 24.69
CA GLY A 33 29.28 8.23 24.87
C GLY A 33 28.09 7.51 24.23
N LYS A 34 27.12 8.23 23.62
CA LYS A 34 26.12 7.63 22.74
C LYS A 34 26.52 7.88 21.29
N ASP A 35 26.82 6.80 20.57
CA ASP A 35 27.06 6.88 19.14
C ASP A 35 25.76 7.33 18.45
N LEU A 36 25.73 8.56 17.92
CA LEU A 36 24.56 9.15 17.27
C LEU A 36 24.08 8.28 16.08
N GLY A 37 24.95 7.43 15.53
CA GLY A 37 24.57 6.42 14.54
C GLY A 37 23.55 5.40 15.04
N GLN A 38 23.44 5.20 16.37
CA GLN A 38 22.50 4.27 16.99
C GLN A 38 21.10 4.90 17.22
N PHE A 39 21.02 6.22 17.38
CA PHE A 39 19.73 6.95 17.48
C PHE A 39 19.11 7.26 16.13
N VAL A 40 19.93 7.52 15.10
CA VAL A 40 19.47 7.56 13.69
C VAL A 40 19.29 6.13 13.13
N GLY A 41 19.78 5.13 13.86
CA GLY A 41 19.80 3.71 13.51
C GLY A 41 18.61 2.90 14.02
N GLU A 42 17.43 3.49 14.24
CA GLU A 42 16.19 2.70 14.23
C GLU A 42 16.20 1.83 12.96
N PRO A 43 15.93 0.52 13.07
CA PRO A 43 16.44 -0.42 12.10
C PRO A 43 15.74 -0.21 10.76
N LEU A 44 16.46 0.41 9.83
CA LEU A 44 16.28 0.21 8.40
C LEU A 44 16.11 -1.29 8.10
N ARG A 45 16.69 -2.19 8.89
CA ARG A 45 16.48 -3.65 8.77
C ARG A 45 15.02 -4.10 8.97
N SER A 46 14.24 -3.50 9.87
CA SER A 46 12.81 -3.86 10.03
C SER A 46 11.98 -3.35 8.85
N GLU A 47 12.36 -2.20 8.29
CA GLU A 47 11.75 -1.68 7.07
C GLU A 47 12.19 -2.44 5.82
N VAL A 48 13.44 -2.90 5.75
CA VAL A 48 14.02 -3.63 4.62
C VAL A 48 13.39 -5.01 4.48
N HIS A 49 13.01 -5.68 5.58
CA HIS A 49 12.25 -6.92 5.52
C HIS A 49 10.84 -6.74 4.93
N ASN A 50 10.22 -5.57 5.09
CA ASN A 50 8.91 -5.24 4.49
C ASN A 50 8.99 -4.53 3.12
N LYS A 51 10.17 -3.99 2.78
CA LYS A 51 10.47 -3.29 1.53
C LYS A 51 11.50 -4.11 0.73
N SER A 52 11.17 -5.34 0.32
CA SER A 52 11.71 -5.79 -0.96
C SER A 52 11.34 -4.70 -1.97
N GLY A 53 12.34 -3.97 -2.46
CA GLY A 53 12.21 -2.62 -3.06
C GLY A 53 11.49 -2.58 -4.40
N ILE A 54 10.78 -3.65 -4.74
CA ILE A 54 10.00 -3.83 -5.95
C ILE A 54 8.59 -4.16 -5.48
N GLU A 55 7.65 -3.27 -5.76
CA GLU A 55 6.25 -3.65 -5.68
C GLU A 55 6.02 -4.74 -6.74
N PRO A 56 5.53 -5.94 -6.36
CA PRO A 56 5.18 -6.94 -7.35
C PRO A 56 4.02 -6.46 -8.23
N LEU A 57 3.79 -7.16 -9.34
CA LEU A 57 2.56 -7.05 -10.12
C LEU A 57 1.37 -7.10 -9.17
N HIS A 58 0.53 -6.07 -9.23
CA HIS A 58 -0.62 -5.96 -8.34
C HIS A 58 -1.83 -5.36 -9.04
N LEU A 59 -2.99 -5.76 -8.57
CA LEU A 59 -4.30 -5.29 -9.01
C LEU A 59 -4.89 -4.41 -7.91
N THR A 60 -5.37 -3.22 -8.26
CA THR A 60 -6.17 -2.40 -7.34
C THR A 60 -7.58 -2.30 -7.88
N ILE A 61 -8.55 -2.80 -7.12
CA ILE A 61 -9.96 -2.76 -7.50
C ILE A 61 -10.64 -1.63 -6.75
N PHE A 62 -11.43 -0.82 -7.46
CA PHE A 62 -12.19 0.29 -6.92
C PHE A 62 -13.68 -0.02 -6.96
N PHE A 63 -14.37 0.25 -5.86
CA PHE A 63 -15.78 0.00 -5.69
C PHE A 63 -16.57 1.29 -5.56
N SER A 64 -17.86 1.22 -5.91
CA SER A 64 -18.83 2.29 -5.78
C SER A 64 -20.10 1.80 -5.09
N PRO A 65 -20.75 2.60 -4.22
CA PRO A 65 -22.07 2.27 -3.70
C PRO A 65 -23.18 2.31 -4.77
N GLU A 66 -22.94 3.04 -5.87
CA GLU A 66 -23.83 3.09 -7.04
C GLU A 66 -23.19 2.33 -8.19
N GLN A 67 -23.96 1.50 -8.90
CA GLN A 67 -23.43 0.62 -9.94
C GLN A 67 -22.79 1.40 -11.10
N ASP A 68 -23.44 2.46 -11.57
CA ASP A 68 -23.03 3.16 -12.81
C ASP A 68 -22.33 4.51 -12.57
N LYS A 69 -22.29 4.97 -11.32
CA LYS A 69 -21.69 6.27 -11.00
C LYS A 69 -20.37 6.09 -10.27
N MET A 70 -19.38 6.84 -10.73
CA MET A 70 -18.15 7.05 -9.96
C MET A 70 -18.52 7.75 -8.65
N PRO A 71 -18.06 7.28 -7.48
CA PRO A 71 -18.40 7.91 -6.21
C PRO A 71 -17.83 9.32 -6.19
N SER A 72 -18.71 10.33 -6.26
CA SER A 72 -18.33 11.74 -6.35
C SER A 72 -17.62 12.21 -5.07
N HIS A 73 -18.12 11.82 -3.90
CA HIS A 73 -17.59 12.17 -2.58
C HIS A 73 -17.76 11.00 -1.59
N GLY A 74 -16.87 10.88 -0.60
CA GLY A 74 -16.93 9.87 0.46
C GLY A 74 -15.83 8.80 0.43
N VAL A 75 -15.90 7.85 1.37
CA VAL A 75 -14.95 6.73 1.49
C VAL A 75 -15.10 5.82 0.28
N ARG A 76 -14.02 5.67 -0.50
CA ARG A 76 -13.98 4.80 -1.68
C ARG A 76 -13.31 3.47 -1.30
N PRO A 77 -14.08 2.38 -1.16
CA PRO A 77 -13.48 1.08 -0.91
C PRO A 77 -12.59 0.73 -2.09
N HIS A 78 -11.33 0.46 -1.81
CA HIS A 78 -10.40 -0.06 -2.78
C HIS A 78 -9.55 -1.14 -2.12
N TYR A 79 -9.23 -2.17 -2.89
CA TYR A 79 -8.47 -3.31 -2.41
C TYR A 79 -7.30 -3.58 -3.34
N LYS A 80 -6.10 -3.63 -2.75
CA LYS A 80 -4.85 -3.97 -3.43
C LYS A 80 -4.61 -5.47 -3.24
N ILE A 81 -4.49 -6.18 -4.36
CA ILE A 81 -4.23 -7.61 -4.42
C ILE A 81 -2.80 -7.78 -4.96
N PRO A 82 -1.86 -8.31 -4.15
CA PRO A 82 -0.48 -8.54 -4.56
C PRO A 82 -0.34 -9.87 -5.34
N PHE A 83 0.82 -10.07 -5.98
CA PHE A 83 1.22 -11.32 -6.64
C PHE A 83 0.18 -11.87 -7.61
N ILE A 84 -0.30 -11.04 -8.53
CA ILE A 84 -1.39 -11.43 -9.43
C ILE A 84 -0.99 -12.60 -10.33
N ASP A 85 -1.88 -13.59 -10.43
CA ASP A 85 -1.77 -14.69 -11.39
C ASP A 85 -2.12 -14.21 -12.79
N ARG A 86 -1.13 -14.28 -13.69
CA ARG A 86 -1.26 -13.84 -15.07
C ARG A 86 -2.21 -14.71 -15.90
N SER A 87 -2.40 -15.96 -15.51
CA SER A 87 -3.24 -16.92 -16.22
C SER A 87 -4.73 -16.78 -15.87
N VAL A 88 -5.03 -16.33 -14.65
CA VAL A 88 -6.40 -16.23 -14.11
C VAL A 88 -7.02 -14.84 -14.34
N ILE A 89 -6.21 -13.81 -14.58
CA ILE A 89 -6.69 -12.44 -14.70
C ILE A 89 -7.51 -12.22 -15.99
N GLY A 90 -8.83 -12.25 -15.83
CA GLY A 90 -9.82 -11.90 -16.85
C GLY A 90 -10.84 -10.90 -16.32
N TRP A 91 -11.44 -10.12 -17.22
CA TRP A 91 -12.49 -9.14 -16.86
C TRP A 91 -13.64 -9.80 -16.08
N GLU A 92 -14.16 -10.90 -16.61
CA GLU A 92 -15.27 -11.65 -16.01
C GLU A 92 -14.87 -12.26 -14.67
N THR A 93 -13.69 -12.89 -14.59
CA THR A 93 -13.14 -13.46 -13.35
C THR A 93 -13.03 -12.42 -12.25
N VAL A 94 -12.44 -11.26 -12.56
CA VAL A 94 -12.30 -10.15 -11.59
C VAL A 94 -13.66 -9.64 -11.15
N LYS A 95 -14.61 -9.48 -12.08
CA LYS A 95 -15.98 -9.03 -11.77
C LYS A 95 -16.70 -10.05 -10.88
N LEU A 96 -16.61 -11.34 -11.18
CA LEU A 96 -17.24 -12.43 -10.44
C LEU A 96 -16.73 -12.50 -8.99
N VAL A 97 -15.40 -12.48 -8.80
CA VAL A 97 -14.76 -12.49 -7.48
C VAL A 97 -15.19 -11.29 -6.63
N CYS A 98 -15.46 -10.15 -7.27
CA CYS A 98 -15.97 -8.94 -6.62
C CYS A 98 -17.46 -8.97 -6.26
N GLY A 99 -18.19 -10.06 -6.57
CA GLY A 99 -19.63 -10.20 -6.30
C GLY A 99 -20.51 -10.07 -7.55
N GLY A 100 -19.90 -9.96 -8.74
CA GLY A 100 -20.62 -9.85 -10.00
C GLY A 100 -21.43 -8.56 -10.10
N ALA A 101 -22.58 -8.63 -10.78
CA ALA A 101 -23.51 -7.51 -10.88
C ALA A 101 -24.16 -7.12 -9.54
N ASN A 102 -24.28 -8.08 -8.61
CA ASN A 102 -24.92 -7.86 -7.31
C ASN A 102 -24.01 -7.17 -6.29
N GLY A 103 -22.70 -7.10 -6.57
CA GLY A 103 -21.71 -6.57 -5.65
C GLY A 103 -21.63 -7.35 -4.34
N PHE A 104 -21.28 -6.67 -3.26
CA PHE A 104 -21.26 -7.27 -1.92
C PHE A 104 -21.54 -6.21 -0.85
N VAL A 105 -21.83 -6.64 0.37
CA VAL A 105 -22.08 -5.73 1.49
C VAL A 105 -20.76 -5.37 2.13
N TRP A 106 -20.39 -4.10 2.01
CA TRP A 106 -19.26 -3.48 2.68
C TRP A 106 -19.67 -2.99 4.07
N GLY A 107 -18.72 -2.92 5.01
CA GLY A 107 -19.04 -2.45 6.35
C GLY A 107 -17.85 -2.45 7.30
N ARG A 108 -18.13 -2.59 8.59
CA ARG A 108 -17.17 -2.46 9.70
C ARG A 108 -16.26 -3.66 9.93
N PHE A 109 -16.61 -4.84 9.43
CA PHE A 109 -15.81 -6.04 9.66
C PHE A 109 -14.62 -6.03 8.72
N LYS A 110 -13.42 -6.14 9.27
CA LYS A 110 -12.17 -6.10 8.53
C LYS A 110 -11.54 -7.49 8.57
N SER A 111 -11.38 -8.11 7.41
CA SER A 111 -10.59 -9.33 7.27
C SER A 111 -9.26 -9.00 6.60
N THR A 112 -8.18 -9.56 7.15
CA THR A 112 -6.81 -9.35 6.71
C THR A 112 -6.18 -10.71 6.45
N VAL A 113 -5.69 -10.91 5.24
CA VAL A 113 -4.93 -12.10 4.87
C VAL A 113 -3.50 -11.70 4.54
N PHE A 114 -2.56 -12.54 4.93
CA PHE A 114 -1.19 -12.42 4.46
C PHE A 114 -0.95 -13.48 3.39
N LEU A 115 -0.51 -13.01 2.23
CA LEU A 115 -0.16 -13.82 1.07
C LEU A 115 1.36 -13.92 1.00
N GLU A 116 1.87 -15.12 0.75
CA GLU A 116 3.30 -15.39 0.60
C GLU A 116 3.59 -16.03 -0.76
N HIS A 117 4.57 -15.45 -1.45
CA HIS A 117 5.07 -15.93 -2.73
C HIS A 117 6.57 -15.62 -2.81
N ASN A 118 7.40 -16.63 -3.11
CA ASN A 118 8.86 -16.52 -3.18
C ASN A 118 9.51 -15.86 -1.94
N ASN A 119 9.11 -16.28 -0.73
CA ASN A 119 9.54 -15.71 0.57
C ASN A 119 9.23 -14.21 0.76
N ILE A 120 8.37 -13.63 -0.09
CA ILE A 120 7.88 -12.27 0.06
C ILE A 120 6.46 -12.34 0.59
N ARG A 121 6.23 -11.74 1.76
CA ARG A 121 4.91 -11.67 2.40
C ARG A 121 4.26 -10.31 2.15
N ARG A 122 3.01 -10.30 1.69
CA ARG A 122 2.22 -9.08 1.47
C ARG A 122 0.85 -9.21 2.13
N ARG A 123 0.37 -8.09 2.66
CA ARG A 123 -0.91 -8.00 3.34
C ARG A 123 -1.98 -7.56 2.36
N MET A 124 -3.10 -8.28 2.34
CA MET A 124 -4.35 -7.87 1.71
C MET A 124 -5.41 -7.68 2.78
N THR A 125 -6.23 -6.65 2.63
CA THR A 125 -7.24 -6.28 3.62
C THR A 125 -8.54 -5.96 2.91
N VAL A 126 -9.64 -6.55 3.38
CA VAL A 126 -10.98 -6.41 2.82
C VAL A 126 -11.95 -6.12 3.94
N HIS A 127 -12.96 -5.31 3.66
CA HIS A 127 -14.02 -5.03 4.62
C HIS A 127 -15.35 -5.62 4.15
N GLY A 128 -16.20 -6.05 5.07
CA GLY A 128 -17.51 -6.63 4.80
C GLY A 128 -18.56 -6.19 5.84
N GLY A 129 -19.83 -6.42 5.50
CA GLY A 129 -20.98 -6.16 6.37
C GLY A 129 -21.08 -7.12 7.55
N SER A 130 -20.49 -8.32 7.43
CA SER A 130 -20.34 -9.32 8.48
C SER A 130 -18.94 -9.93 8.46
N ALA A 131 -18.52 -10.56 9.56
CA ALA A 131 -17.24 -11.27 9.64
C ALA A 131 -17.13 -12.36 8.54
N LYS A 132 -18.17 -13.19 8.40
CA LYS A 132 -18.21 -14.26 7.37
C LYS A 132 -18.12 -13.71 5.95
N GLU A 133 -18.74 -12.56 5.68
CA GLU A 133 -18.69 -11.94 4.37
C GLU A 133 -17.31 -11.34 4.07
N ALA A 134 -16.68 -10.69 5.06
CA ALA A 134 -15.32 -10.18 4.92
C ALA A 134 -14.33 -11.33 4.65
N GLU A 135 -14.48 -12.46 5.34
CA GLU A 135 -13.67 -13.68 5.14
C GLU A 135 -13.88 -14.29 3.76
N LYS A 136 -15.13 -14.52 3.38
CA LYS A 136 -15.47 -15.04 2.05
C LYS A 136 -14.89 -14.15 0.96
N ARG A 137 -14.98 -12.82 1.13
CA ARG A 137 -14.51 -11.86 0.12
C ARG A 137 -12.98 -11.77 0.06
N VAL A 138 -12.28 -11.81 1.19
CA VAL A 138 -10.81 -11.78 1.20
C VAL A 138 -10.24 -13.06 0.58
N LEU A 139 -10.84 -14.23 0.84
CA LEU A 139 -10.43 -15.49 0.23
C LEU A 139 -10.75 -15.53 -1.27
N ALA A 140 -11.92 -15.04 -1.68
CA ALA A 140 -12.25 -14.93 -3.11
C ALA A 140 -11.25 -14.02 -3.85
N LEU A 141 -10.90 -12.85 -3.28
CA LEU A 141 -9.91 -11.97 -3.89
C LEU A 141 -8.50 -12.57 -3.90
N ALA A 142 -8.19 -13.45 -2.94
CA ALA A 142 -6.92 -14.16 -2.88
C ALA A 142 -6.77 -15.16 -4.03
N THR A 143 -7.85 -15.67 -4.62
CA THR A 143 -7.76 -16.60 -5.77
C THR A 143 -7.25 -15.93 -7.05
N LEU A 144 -7.20 -14.60 -7.10
CA LEU A 144 -6.58 -13.84 -8.19
C LEU A 144 -5.05 -13.73 -8.03
N SER A 145 -4.52 -14.21 -6.91
CA SER A 145 -3.11 -14.15 -6.55
C SER A 145 -2.46 -15.54 -6.68
N GLU A 146 -1.21 -15.58 -7.13
CA GLU A 146 -0.31 -16.75 -7.04
C GLU A 146 0.22 -16.96 -5.61
N GLY A 147 -0.05 -16.01 -4.70
CA GLY A 147 0.37 -16.07 -3.31
C GLY A 147 -0.46 -17.05 -2.49
N THR A 148 0.21 -17.85 -1.66
CA THR A 148 -0.47 -18.76 -0.73
C THR A 148 -0.92 -18.00 0.53
N PRO A 149 -2.17 -18.19 0.99
CA PRO A 149 -2.64 -17.55 2.22
C PRO A 149 -2.01 -18.21 3.45
N VAL A 150 -1.18 -17.47 4.17
CA VAL A 150 -0.45 -17.96 5.36
C VAL A 150 -1.28 -17.81 6.63
N SER A 151 -1.96 -16.68 6.77
CA SER A 151 -2.71 -16.35 7.97
C SER A 151 -3.86 -15.43 7.64
N LEU A 152 -5.02 -15.69 8.23
CA LEU A 152 -6.23 -14.88 8.10
C LEU A 152 -6.66 -14.39 9.48
N HIS A 153 -6.97 -13.10 9.58
CA HIS A 153 -7.48 -12.49 10.80
C HIS A 153 -8.69 -11.63 10.46
N THR A 154 -9.78 -11.83 11.20
CA THR A 154 -11.01 -11.05 11.06
C THR A 154 -11.31 -10.35 12.37
N GLY A 155 -11.59 -9.05 12.30
CA GLY A 155 -11.93 -8.23 13.45
C GLY A 155 -13.01 -7.21 13.10
N GLU A 156 -13.63 -6.65 14.13
CA GLU A 156 -14.63 -5.59 13.99
C GLU A 156 -14.00 -4.23 14.31
N GLU A 157 -14.21 -3.24 13.44
CA GLU A 157 -13.86 -1.86 13.77
C GLU A 157 -14.92 -1.24 14.69
N VAL A 158 -14.64 -1.24 15.99
CA VAL A 158 -15.50 -0.61 17.01
C VAL A 158 -15.42 0.93 16.89
N LYS A 159 -16.57 1.61 17.08
CA LYS A 159 -16.63 3.07 17.20
C LYS A 159 -15.93 3.51 18.50
N ALA A 160 -14.71 4.03 18.39
CA ALA A 160 -13.99 4.63 19.51
C ALA A 160 -13.30 5.93 19.08
N GLY A 161 -13.17 6.88 20.01
CA GLY A 161 -12.45 8.15 19.82
C GLY A 161 -13.07 9.06 18.75
N LEU A 162 -12.24 9.64 17.88
CA LEU A 162 -12.62 10.59 16.83
C LEU A 162 -13.72 10.08 15.86
N LYS A 163 -13.89 8.74 15.76
CA LYS A 163 -14.96 8.11 14.96
C LYS A 163 -16.37 8.31 15.56
N VAL A 164 -16.47 8.71 16.82
CA VAL A 164 -17.75 9.04 17.48
C VAL A 164 -18.19 10.46 17.10
N ALA A 165 -17.23 11.39 16.98
CA ALA A 165 -17.50 12.79 16.67
C ALA A 165 -17.71 13.05 15.16
N GLY A 166 -17.05 12.28 14.29
CA GLY A 166 -17.20 12.39 12.84
C GLY A 166 -17.80 11.13 12.22
N GLY A 167 -19.11 11.14 11.92
CA GLY A 167 -19.82 10.02 11.30
C GLY A 167 -19.20 9.53 9.98
N LEU A 168 -18.49 10.41 9.25
CA LEU A 168 -17.81 10.10 7.98
C LEU A 168 -16.68 9.07 8.10
N LEU A 169 -16.10 8.88 9.28
CA LEU A 169 -15.00 7.93 9.50
C LEU A 169 -15.49 6.51 9.85
N TYR A 170 -16.79 6.36 10.13
CA TYR A 170 -17.38 5.06 10.39
C TYR A 170 -17.87 4.40 9.09
N LYS A 171 -17.59 3.10 8.95
CA LYS A 171 -18.00 2.31 7.78
C LYS A 171 -19.38 1.75 8.04
N GLU A 172 -20.41 2.48 7.59
CA GLU A 172 -21.77 1.95 7.59
C GLU A 172 -21.87 0.75 6.65
N THR A 173 -22.82 -0.13 6.98
CA THR A 173 -23.07 -1.34 6.20
C THR A 173 -23.77 -0.94 4.90
N THR A 174 -23.02 -0.93 3.80
CA THR A 174 -23.49 -0.41 2.50
C THR A 174 -23.18 -1.43 1.41
N ARG A 175 -24.11 -1.66 0.49
CA ARG A 175 -23.83 -2.49 -0.69
C ARG A 175 -22.93 -1.73 -1.65
N VAL A 176 -21.88 -2.38 -2.13
CA VAL A 176 -20.92 -1.79 -3.07
C VAL A 176 -20.70 -2.71 -4.26
N TYR A 177 -20.46 -2.10 -5.41
CA TYR A 177 -20.32 -2.74 -6.70
C TYR A 177 -18.92 -2.47 -7.27
N PRO A 178 -18.32 -3.45 -7.97
CA PRO A 178 -17.03 -3.22 -8.63
C PRO A 178 -17.18 -2.19 -9.75
N TYR A 179 -16.36 -1.14 -9.71
CA TYR A 179 -16.47 -0.03 -10.67
C TYR A 179 -15.37 -0.08 -11.74
N TYR A 180 -14.10 -0.16 -11.34
CA TYR A 180 -12.99 -0.46 -12.24
C TYR A 180 -11.85 -1.11 -11.48
N PHE A 181 -10.93 -1.72 -12.20
CA PHE A 181 -9.64 -2.11 -11.65
C PHE A 181 -8.50 -1.43 -12.38
N VAL A 182 -7.37 -1.31 -11.69
CA VAL A 182 -6.10 -0.86 -12.24
C VAL A 182 -5.08 -1.95 -12.03
N LEU A 183 -4.57 -2.50 -13.13
CA LEU A 183 -3.43 -3.40 -13.12
C LEU A 183 -2.16 -2.57 -13.21
N ILE A 184 -1.25 -2.77 -12.27
CA ILE A 184 0.03 -2.08 -12.22
C ILE A 184 1.14 -3.13 -12.30
N ASN A 185 1.93 -3.06 -13.37
CA ASN A 185 3.11 -3.89 -13.60
C ASN A 185 4.39 -3.03 -13.50
N PRO A 186 5.07 -3.03 -12.34
CA PRO A 186 6.34 -2.34 -12.18
C PRO A 186 7.46 -3.11 -12.91
N GLN A 187 8.07 -2.47 -13.89
CA GLN A 187 9.16 -3.02 -14.69
C GLN A 187 10.46 -2.28 -14.39
N ARG A 188 11.55 -3.04 -14.22
CA ARG A 188 12.88 -2.46 -14.05
C ARG A 188 13.38 -1.92 -15.39
N ILE A 189 13.86 -0.68 -15.39
CA ILE A 189 14.46 -0.06 -16.56
C ILE A 189 15.98 -0.04 -16.38
N ALA A 190 16.71 -0.41 -17.43
CA ALA A 190 18.15 -0.21 -17.48
C ALA A 190 18.50 1.29 -17.43
N LYS A 191 19.55 1.66 -16.67
CA LYS A 191 19.97 3.07 -16.49
C LYS A 191 20.22 3.82 -17.81
N LYS A 192 20.62 3.12 -18.87
CA LYS A 192 20.84 3.70 -20.21
C LYS A 192 19.53 4.23 -20.83
N VAL A 193 18.47 3.44 -20.81
CA VAL A 193 17.15 3.80 -21.37
C VAL A 193 16.52 4.98 -20.61
N TYR A 194 16.78 5.11 -19.30
CA TYR A 194 16.31 6.26 -18.52
C TYR A 194 16.98 7.58 -18.92
N LYS A 195 18.30 7.57 -19.19
CA LYS A 195 19.01 8.77 -19.66
C LYS A 195 18.47 9.27 -21.01
N GLU A 196 18.01 8.37 -21.86
CA GLU A 196 17.47 8.71 -23.18
C GLU A 196 16.00 9.15 -23.14
N LYS A 197 15.14 8.46 -22.37
CA LYS A 197 13.69 8.71 -22.35
C LYS A 197 13.21 9.64 -21.25
N GLY A 198 14.02 9.93 -20.22
CA GLY A 198 13.68 10.80 -19.10
C GLY A 198 12.49 10.35 -18.23
N LYS A 199 11.99 9.12 -18.41
CA LYS A 199 10.80 8.59 -17.73
C LYS A 199 11.20 7.47 -16.76
N GLY A 200 10.94 7.68 -15.47
CA GLY A 200 11.15 6.67 -14.42
C GLY A 200 11.19 7.30 -13.03
N ARG A 201 10.93 6.51 -11.99
CA ARG A 201 11.17 6.92 -10.60
C ARG A 201 12.40 6.20 -10.06
N ALA A 202 13.34 6.95 -9.51
CA ALA A 202 14.47 6.39 -8.79
C ALA A 202 14.01 5.92 -7.41
N HIS A 203 14.22 4.66 -7.10
CA HIS A 203 14.12 4.17 -5.72
C HIS A 203 15.41 4.49 -4.95
N LEU A 204 15.32 4.50 -3.63
CA LEU A 204 16.47 4.71 -2.72
C LEU A 204 17.64 3.74 -2.99
N THR A 205 17.37 2.57 -3.59
CA THR A 205 18.39 1.58 -3.99
C THR A 205 19.08 1.90 -5.33
N GLY A 206 18.79 3.03 -5.98
CA GLY A 206 19.36 3.43 -7.26
C GLY A 206 18.85 2.65 -8.49
N ASN A 207 17.82 1.82 -8.30
CA ASN A 207 17.10 1.15 -9.38
C ASN A 207 16.00 2.05 -9.94
N LEU A 208 15.81 2.01 -11.26
CA LEU A 208 14.83 2.81 -11.98
C LEU A 208 13.71 1.88 -12.45
N TYR A 209 12.46 2.31 -12.23
CA TYR A 209 11.28 1.54 -12.63
C TYR A 209 10.32 2.40 -13.45
N THR A 210 9.63 1.75 -14.39
CA THR A 210 8.43 2.26 -15.05
C THR A 210 7.23 1.44 -14.62
N HIS A 211 6.07 2.07 -14.52
CA HIS A 211 4.84 1.39 -14.19
C HIS A 211 3.98 1.36 -15.44
N ARG A 212 3.76 0.18 -16.02
CA ARG A 212 2.68 0.00 -16.97
C ARG A 212 1.38 -0.05 -16.17
N LYS A 213 0.42 0.78 -16.55
CA LYS A 213 -0.87 0.90 -15.87
C LYS A 213 -1.98 0.76 -16.88
N VAL A 214 -2.90 -0.16 -16.60
CA VAL A 214 -4.11 -0.31 -17.40
C VAL A 214 -5.32 -0.23 -16.49
N LYS A 215 -6.28 0.60 -16.90
CA LYS A 215 -7.56 0.78 -16.22
C LYS A 215 -8.67 0.13 -17.05
N ILE A 216 -9.42 -0.76 -16.43
CA ILE A 216 -10.52 -1.50 -17.07
C ILE A 216 -11.79 -1.35 -16.23
N TRP A 217 -12.88 -0.99 -16.89
CA TRP A 217 -14.20 -0.79 -16.27
C TRP A 217 -14.87 -2.12 -15.97
N LEU A 218 -15.48 -2.24 -14.80
CA LEU A 218 -16.20 -3.44 -14.32
C LEU A 218 -17.71 -3.24 -14.19
N TRP A 219 -18.17 -1.98 -14.17
CA TRP A 219 -19.59 -1.65 -14.01
C TRP A 219 -20.44 -2.01 -15.24
N THR A 220 -19.82 -2.07 -16.43
CA THR A 220 -20.50 -2.41 -17.68
C THR A 220 -21.02 -3.84 -17.67
N GLU A 221 -22.15 -4.11 -18.32
CA GLU A 221 -22.71 -5.47 -18.41
C GLU A 221 -21.83 -6.42 -19.24
N GLN A 222 -21.19 -5.88 -20.27
CA GLN A 222 -20.30 -6.60 -21.19
C GLN A 222 -18.84 -6.14 -21.04
N GLU A 223 -17.91 -7.02 -21.42
CA GLU A 223 -16.49 -6.71 -21.45
C GLU A 223 -16.21 -5.55 -22.42
N PRO A 224 -15.53 -4.46 -21.99
CA PRO A 224 -15.18 -3.37 -22.90
C PRO A 224 -14.31 -3.86 -24.07
N PRO A 225 -14.45 -3.29 -25.28
CA PRO A 225 -13.65 -3.69 -26.42
C PRO A 225 -12.16 -3.44 -26.19
N GLY A 226 -11.32 -4.38 -26.65
CA GLY A 226 -9.86 -4.31 -26.49
C GLY A 226 -9.35 -4.61 -25.08
N THR A 227 -10.18 -5.10 -24.16
CA THR A 227 -9.76 -5.41 -22.78
C THR A 227 -8.65 -6.46 -22.74
N LYS A 228 -8.77 -7.53 -23.53
CA LYS A 228 -7.75 -8.59 -23.63
C LYS A 228 -6.41 -8.06 -24.14
N GLU A 229 -6.42 -7.22 -25.16
CA GLU A 229 -5.21 -6.61 -25.74
C GLU A 229 -4.51 -5.69 -24.73
N ARG A 230 -5.29 -4.85 -24.03
CA ARG A 230 -4.75 -3.95 -22.99
C ARG A 230 -4.19 -4.74 -21.81
N LEU A 231 -4.84 -5.83 -21.39
CA LEU A 231 -4.31 -6.71 -20.35
C LEU A 231 -3.01 -7.37 -20.80
N ALA A 232 -2.97 -7.92 -22.01
CA ALA A 232 -1.76 -8.51 -22.56
C ALA A 232 -0.60 -7.50 -22.63
N GLU A 233 -0.86 -6.28 -23.11
CA GLU A 233 0.14 -5.20 -23.16
C GLU A 233 0.66 -4.80 -21.78
N ALA A 234 -0.22 -4.76 -20.77
CA ALA A 234 0.16 -4.47 -19.39
C ALA A 234 1.02 -5.58 -18.77
N LEU A 235 0.76 -6.83 -19.14
CA LEU A 235 1.42 -8.01 -18.61
C LEU A 235 2.72 -8.37 -19.32
N ARG A 236 2.98 -7.85 -20.53
CA ARG A 236 4.26 -8.03 -21.24
C ARG A 236 5.44 -7.74 -20.32
N THR A 237 6.47 -8.56 -20.40
CA THR A 237 7.74 -8.36 -19.70
C THR A 237 8.73 -7.63 -20.63
N VAL A 238 9.73 -6.95 -20.05
CA VAL A 238 10.73 -6.20 -20.84
C VAL A 238 11.65 -7.14 -21.63
N ASP A 239 11.75 -8.41 -21.21
CA ASP A 239 12.60 -9.43 -21.85
C ASP A 239 11.94 -10.08 -23.10
N ASP A 240 10.68 -9.72 -23.43
CA ASP A 240 9.94 -10.27 -24.59
C ASP A 240 10.07 -9.42 -25.87
N ASP A 241 10.85 -8.32 -25.82
CA ASP A 241 11.21 -7.45 -26.96
C ASP A 241 12.72 -7.59 -27.27
#